data_AF-A0A921IRT3-F1
#
_entry.id   AF-A0A921IRT3-F1
#
_cell.length_a   1.000
_cell.length_b   1.000
_cell.length_c   1.000
_cell.angle_alpha   90.00
_cell.angle_beta   90.00
_cell.angle_gamma   90.00
#
_symmetry.space_group_name_H-M   'P 1'
#
loop_
_entity.id
_entity.type
_entity.pdbx_description
1 polymer ?
#
loop_
_entity_poly.entity_id
_entity_poly.type
_entity_poly.pdbx_seq_one_letter_code
_entity_poly.pdbx_strand_id
1 'polypeptide(L)' 'MESLMGLIKAERVHAHTFETRERAALEIFDCIEAFYNRARVRSALGGLGPGEFEARHMEEAAAAA' A
#
# COMPACT_ATOMS: atom_id res chain seq x y z
N MET A 1 11.47 -2.68 10.67
CA MET A 1 10.21 -2.44 9.95
C MET A 1 9.79 -1.01 10.24
N GLU A 2 9.92 -0.13 9.25
CA GLU A 2 9.39 1.23 9.39
C GLU A 2 7.86 1.16 9.44
N SER A 3 7.24 1.81 10.43
CA SER A 3 5.79 1.89 10.51
C SER A 3 5.27 2.77 9.38
N LEU A 4 4.12 2.43 8.79
CA LEU A 4 3.42 3.27 7.81
C LEU A 4 3.31 4.72 8.30
N MET A 5 2.97 4.91 9.58
CA MET A 5 2.89 6.25 10.16
C MET A 5 4.25 6.93 10.33
N GLY A 6 5.34 6.16 10.45
CA GLY A 6 6.69 6.69 10.42
C GLY A 6 7.04 7.23 9.04
N LEU A 7 6.79 6.45 7.99
CA LEU A 7 7.01 6.85 6.60
C LEU A 7 6.18 8.08 6.23
N ILE A 8 4.86 8.07 6.51
CA ILE A 8 3.98 9.21 6.23
C ILE A 8 4.44 10.47 6.96
N LYS A 9 4.85 10.35 8.23
CA LYS A 9 5.33 11.50 8.99
C LYS A 9 6.63 12.06 8.42
N ALA A 10 7.60 11.20 8.09
CA ALA A 10 8.87 11.63 7.54
C ALA A 10 8.72 12.28 6.15
N GLU A 11 8.09 11.56 5.21
CA GLU A 11 8.07 11.90 3.78
C GLU A 11 6.94 12.84 3.37
N ARG A 12 5.88 12.98 4.18
CA ARG A 12 4.73 13.85 3.85
C ARG A 12 4.53 14.94 4.87
N VAL A 13 4.50 14.62 6.17
CA VAL A 13 4.18 15.63 7.21
C VAL A 13 5.37 16.53 7.54
N HIS A 14 6.58 15.99 7.64
CA HIS A 14 7.77 16.76 8.01
C HIS A 14 8.51 17.32 6.79
N ALA A 15 8.46 16.61 5.65
CA ALA A 15 9.12 17.05 4.42
C ALA A 15 8.31 18.09 3.62
N HIS A 16 7.00 18.21 3.84
CA HIS A 16 6.15 19.14 3.11
C HIS A 16 5.36 20.06 4.04
N THR A 17 5.21 21.31 3.64
CA THR A 17 4.27 22.25 4.26
C THR A 17 3.03 22.32 3.39
N PHE A 18 1.87 21.98 3.96
CA PHE A 18 0.60 22.03 3.25
C PHE A 18 -0.11 23.36 3.50
N GLU A 19 -0.61 23.97 2.44
CA GLU A 19 -1.36 25.24 2.52
C GLU A 19 -2.68 25.06 3.26
N THR A 20 -3.31 23.89 3.14
CA THR A 20 -4.56 23.56 3.83
C THR A 20 -4.55 22.13 4.37
N ARG A 21 -5.34 21.91 5.42
CA ARG A 21 -5.56 20.58 6.00
C ARG A 21 -6.15 19.59 5.00
N GLU A 22 -7.00 20.07 4.10
CA GLU A 22 -7.64 19.24 3.06
C GLU A 22 -6.61 18.72 2.05
N ARG A 23 -5.64 19.56 1.64
CA ARG A 23 -4.54 19.13 0.77
C ARG A 23 -3.65 18.10 1.45
N ALA A 24 -3.34 18.28 2.73
CA ALA A 24 -2.60 17.28 3.50
C ALA A 24 -3.34 15.94 3.57
N ALA A 25 -4.67 15.97 3.76
CA ALA A 25 -5.49 14.76 3.83
C ALA A 25 -5.51 13.99 2.50
N LEU A 26 -5.62 14.70 1.37
CA LEU A 26 -5.59 14.10 0.03
C LEU A 26 -4.25 13.42 -0.27
N GLU A 27 -3.13 14.09 0.04
CA GLU A 27 -1.78 13.53 -0.17
C GLU A 27 -1.52 12.30 0.71
N ILE A 28 -1.99 12.32 1.95
CA ILE A 28 -1.91 11.15 2.84
C ILE A 28 -2.77 10.01 2.31
N PHE A 29 -3.98 10.31 1.83
CA PHE A 29 -4.86 9.32 1.23
C PHE A 29 -4.23 8.67 -0.02
N ASP A 30 -3.67 9.48 -0.91
CA ASP A 30 -2.95 9.00 -2.11
C ASP A 30 -1.75 8.12 -1.73
N CYS A 31 -0.96 8.53 -0.73
CA CYS A 31 0.16 7.73 -0.23
C CYS A 31 -0.31 6.35 0.28
N ILE A 32 -1.44 6.28 0.99
CA ILE A 32 -1.99 5.02 1.50
C ILE A 32 -2.51 4.15 0.36
N GLU A 33 -3.24 4.70 -0.60
CA GLU A 33 -3.83 3.97 -1.72
C GLU A 33 -2.80 3.55 -2.77
N ALA A 34 -2.02 4.50 -3.28
CA ALA A 34 -1.13 4.30 -4.42
C ALA A 34 0.16 3.60 -4.03
N PHE A 35 0.70 3.89 -2.84
CA PHE A 35 2.00 3.37 -2.42
C PHE A 35 1.85 2.24 -1.42
N TYR A 36 1.16 2.45 -0.30
CA TYR A 36 1.11 1.45 0.76
C TYR A 36 0.23 0.25 0.42
N ASN A 37 -1.01 0.45 -0.04
CA ASN A 37 -1.89 -0.65 -0.42
C ASN A 37 -1.29 -1.44 -1.58
N ARG A 38 -0.71 -0.76 -2.58
CA ARG A 38 -0.02 -1.42 -3.70
C ARG A 38 1.22 -2.21 -3.26
N ALA A 39 2.07 -1.63 -2.40
CA ALA A 39 3.24 -2.31 -1.85
C ALA A 39 2.85 -3.46 -0.92
N ARG A 40 1.78 -3.29 -0.13
CA ARG A 40 1.22 -4.33 0.74
C ARG A 40 0.63 -5.46 -0.06
N VAL A 41 -0.11 -5.20 -1.13
CA VAL A 41 -0.55 -6.24 -2.07
C VAL A 41 0.68 -6.98 -2.55
N ARG A 42 1.67 -6.29 -3.16
CA ARG A 42 2.92 -6.91 -3.65
C ARG A 42 3.70 -7.69 -2.58
N SER A 43 3.67 -7.25 -1.32
CA SER A 43 4.29 -7.93 -0.20
C SER A 43 3.49 -9.15 0.28
N ALA A 44 2.16 -9.07 0.29
CA ALA A 44 1.25 -10.17 0.58
C ALA A 44 1.22 -11.21 -0.56
N LEU A 45 1.55 -10.79 -1.78
CA LEU A 45 1.88 -11.68 -2.89
C LEU A 45 3.14 -12.50 -2.61
N GLY A 46 3.89 -12.23 -1.53
CA GLY A 46 5.19 -12.87 -1.30
C GLY A 46 6.23 -12.51 -2.36
N GLY A 47 6.02 -11.42 -3.10
CA GLY A 47 6.84 -11.06 -4.26
C GLY A 47 6.42 -11.73 -5.58
N LEU A 48 5.32 -12.47 -5.61
CA LEU A 48 4.79 -13.10 -6.82
C LEU A 48 4.27 -12.06 -7.81
N GLY A 49 4.47 -12.33 -9.11
CA GLY A 49 3.88 -11.54 -10.18
C GLY A 49 2.35 -11.63 -10.18
N PRO A 50 1.63 -10.69 -10.83
CA PRO A 50 0.16 -10.69 -10.87
C PRO A 50 -0.42 -12.02 -11.39
N GLY A 51 0.18 -12.62 -12.43
CA GLY A 51 -0.27 -13.92 -12.94
C GLY A 51 -0.01 -15.10 -11.99
N GLU A 52 1.07 -15.05 -11.20
CA GLU A 52 1.37 -16.08 -10.20
C GLU A 52 0.46 -15.97 -8.97
N PHE A 53 0.08 -14.74 -8.60
CA PHE A 53 -0.94 -14.53 -7.58
C PHE A 53 -2.30 -15.05 -8.02
N GLU A 54 -2.75 -14.73 -9.23
CA GLU A 54 -4.03 -15.22 -9.76
C GLU A 54 -4.06 -16.76 -9.81
N ALA A 55 -2.97 -17.40 -10.23
CA ALA A 55 -2.85 -18.85 -10.23
C ALA A 55 -2.95 -19.45 -8.81
N ARG A 56 -2.22 -18.89 -7.83
CA ARG A 56 -2.25 -19.37 -6.44
C ARG A 56 -3.63 -19.19 -5.80
N HIS A 57 -4.31 -18.09 -6.08
CA HIS A 57 -5.66 -17.84 -5.56
C HIS A 57 -6.72 -18.73 -6.21
N MET A 58 -6.59 -19.06 -7.50
CA MET A 58 -7.46 -20.06 -8.13
C MET A 58 -7.21 -21.46 -7.56
N GLU A 59 -5.96 -21.82 -7.27
CA GLU A 59 -5.59 -23.11 -6.69
C GLU A 59 -6.11 -23.24 -5.23
N GLU A 60 -5.97 -22.20 -4.41
CA GLU A 60 -6.55 -22.16 -3.05
C GLU A 60 -8.09 -22.20 -3.07
N ALA A 61 -8.73 -21.50 -4.01
CA ALA A 61 -10.19 -21.52 -4.16
C ALA A 61 -10.72 -22.87 -4.67
N ALA A 62 -9.96 -23.57 -5.51
CA ALA A 62 -10.31 -24.91 -5.99
C ALA A 62 -10.04 -26.01 -4.94
N ALA A 63 -9.02 -25.87 -4.10
CA ALA A 63 -8.73 -26.80 -3.02
C ALA A 63 -9.68 -26.68 -1.81
N ALA A 64 -10.41 -25.56 -1.70
CA ALA A 64 -11.44 -25.32 -0.71
C ALA A 64 -12.85 -25.75 -1.16
N ALA A 65 -13.00 -26.31 -2.36
CA ALA A 65 -14.25 -26.82 -2.94
C ALA A 65 -14.26 -28.37 -2.94
#